data_AF-A0A3L7K1N4-F1
#
_entry.id   AF-A0A3L7K1N4-F1
#
_cell.length_a   1.000
_cell.length_b   1.000
_cell.length_c   1.000
_cell.angle_alpha   90.00
_cell.angle_beta   90.00
_cell.angle_gamma   90.00
#
_symmetry.space_group_name_H-M   'P 1'
#
loop_
_entity.id
_entity.type
_entity.pdbx_description
1 polymer ?
#
loop_
_entity_poly.entity_id
_entity_poly.type
_entity_poly.pdbx_seq_one_letter_code
_entity_poly.pdbx_strand_id
1 'polypeptide(L)'
;MGRERIDIDQEIKNMPKPALEPEKKKKMLKAVLSSEENSIMDRKKRRWILPSWQLIAGTAAFLLVCFFAITGLNGNHYNGSSKSIEIAGEHINLVELSKERTPYVGENSKVGQIVYSLPGADFVSEISLQTKKHPFGLTVNYGSKQNSTKKKEEFETYWKNGLEEKALMNATSFFILIDNVEEININISTEVPQHFTFNRKQLDDFYGRDLRQYGKDPELWKSEVFDHKLNHPEKIEKLFQNMQ
;
A
#
# COMPACT_ATOMS: atom_id res chain seq x y z
N MET A 1 -39.18 -92.24 15.42
CA MET A 1 -38.39 -92.02 16.65
C MET A 1 -37.04 -91.49 16.24
N GLY A 2 -36.68 -90.29 16.72
CA GLY A 2 -35.52 -89.51 16.27
C GLY A 2 -34.19 -90.05 16.79
N ARG A 3 -33.15 -89.94 15.97
CA ARG A 3 -31.76 -90.32 16.28
C ARG A 3 -31.07 -89.21 17.09
N GLU A 4 -30.39 -89.63 18.14
CA GLU A 4 -29.55 -88.85 19.06
C GLU A 4 -28.38 -88.19 18.31
N ARG A 5 -28.17 -86.89 18.46
CA ARG A 5 -27.05 -86.14 17.87
C ARG A 5 -25.90 -86.10 18.87
N ILE A 6 -24.74 -86.60 18.46
CA ILE A 6 -23.49 -86.53 19.22
C ILE A 6 -22.98 -85.08 19.21
N ASP A 7 -22.64 -84.54 20.39
CA ASP A 7 -22.23 -83.15 20.63
C ASP A 7 -20.73 -82.96 20.34
N ILE A 8 -20.44 -82.52 19.11
CA ILE A 8 -19.10 -82.37 18.51
C ILE A 8 -18.24 -81.36 19.29
N ASP A 9 -18.85 -80.42 20.00
CA ASP A 9 -18.15 -79.33 20.67
C ASP A 9 -17.36 -79.81 21.90
N GLN A 10 -17.83 -80.85 22.59
CA GLN A 10 -17.11 -81.44 23.72
C GLN A 10 -15.85 -82.19 23.28
N GLU A 11 -15.90 -82.82 22.11
CA GLU A 11 -14.77 -83.57 21.56
C GLU A 11 -13.66 -82.63 21.07
N ILE A 12 -14.04 -81.50 20.46
CA ILE A 12 -13.09 -80.45 20.05
C ILE A 12 -12.35 -79.88 21.27
N LYS A 13 -13.05 -79.67 22.39
CA LYS A 13 -12.48 -79.06 23.60
C LYS A 13 -11.45 -79.95 24.30
N ASN A 14 -11.59 -81.27 24.18
CA ASN A 14 -10.74 -82.25 24.84
C ASN A 14 -9.57 -82.75 23.97
N MET A 15 -9.40 -82.19 22.77
CA MET A 15 -8.25 -82.53 21.93
C MET A 15 -6.92 -82.08 22.57
N PRO A 16 -5.87 -82.93 22.53
CA PRO A 16 -4.56 -82.56 23.04
C PRO A 16 -3.98 -81.41 22.20
N LYS A 17 -3.74 -80.27 22.84
CA LYS A 17 -3.15 -79.11 22.17
C LYS A 17 -1.70 -79.43 21.80
N PRO A 18 -1.26 -79.15 20.56
CA PRO A 18 0.12 -79.40 20.16
C PRO A 18 1.07 -78.55 21.00
N ALA A 19 1.90 -79.20 21.83
CA ALA A 19 2.93 -78.54 22.61
C ALA A 19 4.16 -78.31 21.73
N LEU A 20 4.62 -77.06 21.64
CA LEU A 20 5.78 -76.70 20.84
C LEU A 20 7.05 -77.30 21.47
N GLU A 21 7.82 -78.05 20.69
CA GLU A 21 9.07 -78.65 21.14
C GLU A 21 10.04 -77.57 21.69
N PRO A 22 10.71 -77.82 22.84
CA PRO A 22 11.53 -76.81 23.51
C PRO A 22 12.63 -76.21 22.62
N GLU A 23 13.21 -76.99 21.70
CA GLU A 23 14.23 -76.50 20.75
C GLU A 23 13.65 -75.51 19.73
N LYS A 24 12.44 -75.77 19.22
CA LYS A 24 11.74 -74.82 18.33
C LYS A 24 11.37 -73.54 19.09
N LYS A 25 10.98 -73.67 20.35
CA LYS A 25 10.70 -72.52 21.22
C LYS A 25 11.93 -71.66 21.45
N LYS A 26 13.11 -72.27 21.73
CA LYS A 26 14.39 -71.54 21.85
C LYS A 26 14.78 -70.86 20.55
N LYS A 27 14.63 -71.53 19.39
CA LYS A 27 14.95 -70.97 18.08
C LYS A 27 14.06 -69.75 17.76
N MET A 28 12.76 -69.85 18.03
CA MET A 28 11.82 -68.74 17.87
C MET A 28 12.13 -67.60 18.85
N LEU A 29 12.45 -67.91 20.11
CA LEU A 29 12.83 -66.90 21.09
C LEU A 29 14.10 -66.15 20.66
N LYS A 30 15.13 -66.86 20.17
CA LYS A 30 16.35 -66.26 19.62
C LYS A 30 16.05 -65.40 18.40
N ALA A 31 15.14 -65.81 17.52
CA ALA A 31 14.71 -65.03 16.37
C ALA A 31 14.00 -63.74 16.78
N VAL A 32 13.08 -63.80 17.75
CA VAL A 32 12.37 -62.63 18.29
C VAL A 32 13.35 -61.67 18.97
N LEU A 33 14.26 -62.17 19.82
CA LEU A 33 15.27 -61.35 20.49
C LEU A 33 16.20 -60.66 19.47
N SER A 34 16.63 -61.38 18.43
CA SER A 34 17.45 -60.77 17.36
C SER A 34 16.68 -59.74 16.53
N SER A 35 15.37 -59.91 16.35
CA SER A 35 14.51 -58.94 15.69
C SER A 35 14.34 -57.67 16.52
N GLU A 36 14.19 -57.80 17.85
CA GLU A 36 14.13 -56.65 18.75
C GLU A 36 15.46 -55.90 18.80
N GLU A 37 16.59 -56.60 18.93
CA GLU A 37 17.92 -55.97 18.96
C GLU A 37 18.20 -55.18 17.67
N ASN A 38 17.85 -55.76 16.51
CA ASN A 38 17.94 -55.06 15.23
C ASN A 38 16.99 -53.84 15.16
N SER A 39 15.80 -53.91 15.75
CA SER A 39 14.88 -52.76 15.83
C SER A 39 15.40 -51.64 16.74
N ILE A 40 16.09 -51.98 17.83
CA ILE A 40 16.70 -51.02 18.76
C ILE A 40 17.94 -50.39 18.14
N MET A 41 18.76 -51.17 17.43
CA MET A 41 19.89 -50.65 16.65
C MET A 41 19.41 -49.73 15.53
N ASP A 42 18.30 -50.05 14.86
CA ASP A 42 17.72 -49.22 13.81
C ASP A 42 17.05 -47.95 14.36
N ARG A 43 16.52 -47.98 15.59
CA ARG A 43 16.08 -46.78 16.34
C ARG A 43 17.25 -45.89 16.78
N LYS A 44 18.40 -46.45 17.17
CA LYS A 44 19.61 -45.68 17.51
C LYS A 44 20.33 -45.13 16.27
N LYS A 45 20.32 -45.87 15.14
CA LYS A 45 20.91 -45.43 13.87
C LYS A 45 20.08 -44.39 13.11
N ARG A 46 18.82 -44.16 13.45
CA ARG A 46 17.99 -43.04 12.92
C ARG A 46 18.11 -41.74 13.72
N ARG A 47 19.19 -41.59 14.47
CA ARG A 47 19.59 -40.32 15.10
C ARG A 47 20.93 -39.90 14.48
N TRP A 48 20.91 -39.59 13.18
CA TRP A 48 22.05 -38.99 12.49
C TRP A 48 22.20 -37.55 12.96
N ILE A 49 23.24 -37.34 13.77
CA ILE A 49 23.88 -36.06 13.99
C ILE A 49 24.46 -35.63 12.63
N LEU A 50 23.87 -34.61 12.02
CA LEU A 50 24.40 -34.00 10.80
C LEU A 50 25.76 -33.35 11.10
N PRO A 51 26.75 -33.42 10.19
CA PRO A 51 28.06 -32.80 10.41
C PRO A 51 27.97 -31.28 10.49
N SER A 52 28.60 -30.72 11.53
CA SER A 52 28.44 -29.38 12.10
C SER A 52 28.95 -28.20 11.25
N TRP A 53 29.05 -28.32 9.93
CA TRP A 53 29.58 -27.26 9.04
C TRP A 53 28.67 -26.93 7.85
N GLN A 54 27.67 -27.78 7.53
CA GLN A 54 26.65 -27.45 6.52
C GLN A 54 25.42 -26.72 7.10
N LEU A 55 25.30 -26.65 8.43
CA LEU A 55 24.25 -25.86 9.09
C LEU A 55 24.58 -24.36 9.18
N ILE A 56 25.80 -23.91 8.91
CA ILE A 56 26.16 -22.48 8.98
C ILE A 56 25.82 -21.76 7.65
N ALA A 57 25.99 -22.43 6.50
CA ALA A 57 25.68 -21.83 5.20
C ALA A 57 24.16 -21.77 4.92
N GLY A 58 23.40 -22.80 5.31
CA GLY A 58 21.94 -22.83 5.13
C GLY A 58 21.18 -21.92 6.10
N THR A 59 21.65 -21.78 7.35
CA THR A 59 21.04 -20.84 8.31
C THR A 59 21.29 -19.39 7.94
N ALA A 60 22.48 -19.04 7.41
CA ALA A 60 22.72 -17.70 6.90
C ALA A 60 21.83 -17.36 5.68
N ALA A 61 21.59 -18.31 4.76
CA ALA A 61 20.74 -18.09 3.60
C ALA A 61 19.24 -18.00 3.96
N PHE A 62 18.75 -18.83 4.89
CA PHE A 62 17.36 -18.76 5.36
C PHE A 62 17.12 -17.53 6.25
N LEU A 63 18.10 -17.12 7.07
CA LEU A 63 18.04 -15.84 7.77
C LEU A 63 18.14 -14.63 6.84
N LEU A 64 18.88 -14.70 5.72
CA LEU A 64 18.89 -13.64 4.70
C LEU A 64 17.54 -13.52 3.97
N VAL A 65 16.93 -14.64 3.56
CA VAL A 65 15.58 -14.63 2.94
C VAL A 65 14.52 -14.18 3.95
N CYS A 66 14.60 -14.59 5.22
CA CYS A 66 13.74 -14.07 6.28
C CYS A 66 14.07 -12.61 6.61
N PHE A 67 15.31 -12.14 6.54
CA PHE A 67 15.63 -10.73 6.74
C PHE A 67 15.02 -9.87 5.62
N PHE A 68 15.07 -10.32 4.36
CA PHE A 68 14.37 -9.63 3.26
C PHE A 68 12.84 -9.73 3.35
N ALA A 69 12.29 -10.87 3.77
CA ALA A 69 10.85 -11.04 3.98
C ALA A 69 10.34 -10.27 5.22
N ILE A 70 11.16 -10.10 6.26
CA ILE A 70 10.85 -9.32 7.47
C ILE A 70 11.11 -7.83 7.23
N THR A 71 12.08 -7.42 6.41
CA THR A 71 12.15 -6.01 5.93
C THR A 71 11.00 -5.68 4.97
N GLY A 72 10.38 -6.68 4.33
CA GLY A 72 9.15 -6.54 3.55
C GLY A 72 7.85 -6.59 4.36
N LEU A 73 7.94 -6.93 5.65
CA LEU A 73 6.83 -6.96 6.61
C LEU A 73 7.17 -6.17 7.88
N ASN A 74 8.09 -5.20 7.78
CA ASN A 74 7.94 -3.99 8.54
C ASN A 74 6.71 -3.32 7.95
N GLY A 75 5.55 -3.62 8.53
CA GLY A 75 4.56 -2.59 8.71
C GLY A 75 5.33 -1.41 9.28
N ASN A 76 5.68 -0.47 8.42
CA ASN A 76 5.89 0.89 8.87
C ASN A 76 4.71 1.09 9.81
N HIS A 77 4.99 1.29 11.10
CA HIS A 77 4.24 2.33 11.77
C HIS A 77 4.45 3.52 10.86
N TYR A 78 3.54 3.69 9.90
CA TYR A 78 3.41 4.91 9.14
C TYR A 78 3.19 5.90 10.25
N ASN A 79 4.26 6.59 10.62
CA ASN A 79 4.17 7.76 11.43
C ASN A 79 3.47 8.75 10.50
N GLY A 80 2.14 8.61 10.35
CA GLY A 80 1.32 9.33 9.38
C GLY A 80 1.40 10.84 9.59
N SER A 81 1.99 11.25 10.72
CA SER A 81 2.32 12.62 11.06
C SER A 81 3.49 13.23 10.27
N SER A 82 4.36 12.48 9.58
CA SER A 82 5.52 13.09 8.89
C SER A 82 5.23 13.53 7.45
N LYS A 83 4.19 12.98 6.81
CA LYS A 83 3.90 13.18 5.37
C LYS A 83 2.62 13.94 5.09
N SER A 84 1.94 14.42 6.13
CA SER A 84 0.88 15.39 5.96
C SER A 84 1.42 16.81 5.99
N ILE A 85 0.68 17.71 5.35
CA ILE A 85 0.93 19.14 5.37
C ILE A 85 -0.34 19.84 5.80
N GLU A 86 -0.19 21.00 6.43
CA GLU A 86 -1.28 21.91 6.74
C GLU A 86 -1.14 23.13 5.85
N ILE A 87 -2.14 23.41 5.01
CA ILE A 87 -2.14 24.55 4.11
C ILE A 87 -3.46 25.29 4.21
N ALA A 88 -3.41 26.60 4.45
CA ALA A 88 -4.61 27.42 4.69
C ALA A 88 -5.62 26.80 5.69
N GLY A 89 -5.14 26.07 6.70
CA GLY A 89 -5.97 25.39 7.71
C GLY A 89 -6.57 24.05 7.27
N GLU A 90 -6.17 23.51 6.11
CA GLU A 90 -6.57 22.19 5.63
C GLU A 90 -5.42 21.18 5.75
N HIS A 91 -5.74 19.99 6.24
CA HIS A 91 -4.80 18.90 6.40
C HIS A 91 -4.79 17.99 5.17
N ILE A 92 -3.67 17.91 4.47
CA ILE A 92 -3.51 17.12 3.25
C ILE A 92 -2.55 15.97 3.50
N ASN A 93 -2.96 14.75 3.16
CA ASN A 93 -2.11 13.55 3.22
C ASN A 93 -1.44 13.32 1.87
N LEU A 94 -0.15 13.64 1.75
CA LEU A 94 0.58 13.52 0.48
C LEU A 94 0.73 12.07 0.01
N VAL A 95 0.72 11.09 0.93
CA VAL A 95 0.78 9.66 0.58
C VAL A 95 -0.50 9.21 -0.10
N GLU A 96 -1.65 9.63 0.42
CA GLU A 96 -2.94 9.30 -0.18
C GLU A 96 -3.13 10.03 -1.50
N LEU A 97 -2.83 11.32 -1.53
CA LEU A 97 -2.92 12.14 -2.74
C LEU A 97 -2.05 11.60 -3.88
N SER A 98 -0.83 11.11 -3.57
CA SER A 98 0.07 10.51 -4.58
C SER A 98 -0.47 9.23 -5.22
N LYS A 99 -1.40 8.51 -4.58
CA LYS A 99 -2.06 7.32 -5.16
C LYS A 99 -3.03 7.66 -6.29
N GLU A 100 -3.46 8.92 -6.36
CA GLU A 100 -4.37 9.41 -7.41
C GLU A 100 -3.66 9.87 -8.67
N ARG A 101 -2.33 9.77 -8.71
CA ARG A 101 -1.51 10.08 -9.89
C ARG A 101 -2.01 9.36 -11.13
N THR A 102 -2.08 10.08 -12.24
CA THR A 102 -2.54 9.61 -13.54
C THR A 102 -1.63 10.13 -14.66
N PRO A 103 -1.35 9.33 -15.71
CA PRO A 103 -0.64 9.80 -16.88
C PRO A 103 -1.45 10.80 -17.73
N TYR A 104 -2.78 10.82 -17.61
CA TYR A 104 -3.66 11.53 -18.53
C TYR A 104 -4.70 12.40 -17.82
N VAL A 105 -4.81 13.66 -18.25
CA VAL A 105 -5.87 14.59 -17.84
C VAL A 105 -7.27 14.13 -18.29
N GLY A 106 -7.35 13.22 -19.27
CA GLY A 106 -8.62 12.62 -19.71
C GLY A 106 -9.20 11.57 -18.76
N GLU A 107 -8.45 11.12 -17.75
CA GLU A 107 -8.92 10.16 -16.73
C GLU A 107 -9.82 10.88 -15.71
N ASN A 108 -11.03 11.24 -16.14
CA ASN A 108 -11.95 12.10 -15.38
C ASN A 108 -12.20 11.64 -13.94
N SER A 109 -12.24 10.33 -13.69
CA SER A 109 -12.42 9.76 -12.36
C SER A 109 -11.23 10.07 -11.46
N LYS A 110 -10.01 9.89 -11.96
CA LYS A 110 -8.77 10.20 -11.23
C LYS A 110 -8.58 11.70 -11.03
N VAL A 111 -8.79 12.49 -12.09
CA VAL A 111 -8.71 13.95 -12.01
C VAL A 111 -9.73 14.51 -11.01
N GLY A 112 -10.96 14.01 -11.02
CA GLY A 112 -11.96 14.37 -10.02
C GLY A 112 -11.51 14.07 -8.59
N GLN A 113 -10.97 12.87 -8.34
CA GLN A 113 -10.44 12.48 -7.02
C GLN A 113 -9.31 13.41 -6.56
N ILE A 114 -8.40 13.80 -7.46
CA ILE A 114 -7.34 14.77 -7.15
C ILE A 114 -7.97 16.12 -6.76
N VAL A 115 -8.87 16.67 -7.58
CA VAL A 115 -9.51 17.97 -7.33
C VAL A 115 -10.24 18.00 -5.98
N TYR A 116 -10.97 16.93 -5.64
CA TYR A 116 -11.71 16.86 -4.37
C TYR A 116 -10.84 16.50 -3.15
N SER A 117 -9.55 16.21 -3.35
CA SER A 117 -8.58 15.98 -2.27
C SER A 117 -7.74 17.21 -1.94
N LEU A 118 -8.01 18.34 -2.60
CA LEU A 118 -7.25 19.58 -2.51
C LEU A 118 -8.07 20.72 -1.89
N PRO A 119 -7.39 21.78 -1.39
CA PRO A 119 -8.04 22.94 -0.83
C PRO A 119 -9.20 23.47 -1.68
N GLY A 120 -10.34 23.63 -1.02
CA GLY A 120 -11.54 24.22 -1.61
C GLY A 120 -12.43 23.21 -2.31
N ALA A 121 -12.19 21.91 -2.09
CA ALA A 121 -12.98 20.79 -2.63
C ALA A 121 -14.50 21.01 -2.52
N ASP A 122 -14.95 21.49 -1.37
CA ASP A 122 -16.36 21.74 -1.11
C ASP A 122 -16.98 22.87 -1.96
N PHE A 123 -16.14 23.75 -2.49
CA PHE A 123 -16.54 24.90 -3.31
C PHE A 123 -16.33 24.67 -4.81
N VAL A 124 -15.86 23.49 -5.23
CA VAL A 124 -15.70 23.15 -6.65
C VAL A 124 -17.07 23.12 -7.32
N SER A 125 -17.34 24.07 -8.21
CA SER A 125 -18.58 24.18 -8.96
C SER A 125 -18.55 23.37 -10.25
N GLU A 126 -17.43 23.39 -10.98
CA GLU A 126 -17.26 22.70 -12.26
C GLU A 126 -15.79 22.32 -12.47
N ILE A 127 -15.57 21.19 -13.15
CA ILE A 127 -14.27 20.72 -13.60
C ILE A 127 -14.36 20.52 -15.11
N SER A 128 -13.45 21.15 -15.86
CA SER A 128 -13.39 21.02 -17.33
C SER A 128 -12.02 20.51 -17.77
N LEU A 129 -12.03 19.57 -18.71
CA LEU A 129 -10.85 18.85 -19.19
C LEU A 129 -10.65 19.13 -20.68
N GLN A 130 -9.53 19.76 -21.03
CA GLN A 130 -9.13 19.99 -22.42
C GLN A 130 -8.23 18.86 -22.90
N THR A 131 -8.83 17.86 -23.56
CA THR A 131 -8.14 16.63 -24.01
C THR A 131 -7.99 16.52 -25.52
N LYS A 132 -8.64 17.43 -26.29
CA LYS A 132 -8.73 17.32 -27.75
C LYS A 132 -7.56 17.98 -28.49
N LYS A 133 -6.96 19.01 -27.90
CA LYS A 133 -5.91 19.83 -28.51
C LYS A 133 -4.93 20.29 -27.45
N HIS A 134 -3.68 20.47 -27.86
CA HIS A 134 -2.66 21.10 -27.04
C HIS A 134 -2.93 22.61 -26.91
N PRO A 135 -2.55 23.23 -25.77
CA PRO A 135 -2.06 22.55 -24.57
C PRO A 135 -3.16 21.71 -23.89
N PHE A 136 -2.81 20.53 -23.37
CA PHE A 136 -3.75 19.76 -22.57
C PHE A 136 -4.00 20.49 -21.25
N GLY A 137 -5.28 20.64 -20.90
CA GLY A 137 -5.68 21.60 -19.86
C GLY A 137 -6.64 21.02 -18.83
N LEU A 138 -6.56 21.55 -17.62
CA LEU A 138 -7.54 21.37 -16.56
C LEU A 138 -8.00 22.74 -16.07
N THR A 139 -9.31 22.97 -16.10
CA THR A 139 -9.94 24.15 -15.51
C THR A 139 -10.78 23.73 -14.31
N VAL A 140 -10.53 24.34 -13.15
CA VAL A 140 -11.35 24.17 -11.95
C VAL A 140 -12.05 25.47 -11.63
N ASN A 141 -13.38 25.44 -11.64
CA ASN A 141 -14.22 26.54 -11.23
C ASN A 141 -14.63 26.34 -9.78
N TYR A 142 -14.46 27.38 -8.98
CA TYR A 142 -14.91 27.46 -7.60
C TYR A 142 -16.00 28.53 -7.47
N GLY A 143 -17.03 28.20 -6.71
CA GLY A 143 -18.16 29.08 -6.44
C GLY A 143 -19.08 28.55 -5.36
N SER A 144 -19.86 29.44 -4.76
CA SER A 144 -21.00 29.07 -3.93
C SER A 144 -22.05 28.39 -4.82
N LYS A 145 -22.14 27.05 -4.80
CA LYS A 145 -23.17 26.33 -5.58
C LYS A 145 -24.54 26.84 -5.14
N GLN A 146 -25.43 27.18 -6.08
CA GLN A 146 -26.81 27.57 -5.77
C GLN A 146 -27.57 26.51 -4.95
N ASN A 147 -27.13 25.24 -5.01
CA ASN A 147 -27.73 24.10 -4.33
C ASN A 147 -26.84 23.50 -3.22
N SER A 148 -25.72 24.13 -2.83
CA SER A 148 -24.96 23.69 -1.65
C SER A 148 -25.56 24.27 -0.38
N THR A 149 -25.52 23.49 0.70
CA THR A 149 -25.82 23.96 2.06
C THR A 149 -24.84 25.02 2.58
N LYS A 150 -23.73 25.24 1.86
CA LYS A 150 -22.69 26.22 2.19
C LYS A 150 -23.13 27.63 1.83
N LYS A 151 -22.92 28.57 2.76
CA LYS A 151 -23.33 29.97 2.59
C LYS A 151 -22.32 30.70 1.72
N LYS A 152 -22.79 31.67 0.91
CA LYS A 152 -21.94 32.58 0.14
C LYS A 152 -20.83 33.20 1.01
N GLU A 153 -21.17 33.61 2.24
CA GLU A 153 -20.23 34.18 3.20
C GLU A 153 -19.07 33.23 3.58
N GLU A 154 -19.34 31.92 3.69
CA GLU A 154 -18.31 30.91 3.96
C GLU A 154 -17.33 30.81 2.79
N PHE A 155 -17.87 30.81 1.55
CA PHE A 155 -17.08 30.79 0.33
C PHE A 155 -16.18 32.04 0.21
N GLU A 156 -16.73 33.23 0.43
CA GLU A 156 -15.95 34.49 0.38
C GLU A 156 -14.84 34.48 1.44
N THR A 157 -15.18 34.11 2.68
CA THR A 157 -14.22 34.08 3.80
C THR A 157 -13.10 33.06 3.55
N TYR A 158 -13.45 31.89 3.04
CA TYR A 158 -12.51 30.83 2.73
C TYR A 158 -11.47 31.27 1.68
N TRP A 159 -11.91 31.88 0.59
CA TRP A 159 -11.00 32.30 -0.48
C TRP A 159 -10.21 33.56 -0.16
N LYS A 160 -10.75 34.48 0.64
CA LYS A 160 -10.06 35.69 1.10
C LYS A 160 -8.75 35.39 1.84
N ASN A 161 -8.72 34.32 2.63
CA ASN A 161 -7.56 33.98 3.46
C ASN A 161 -6.62 33.01 2.72
N GLY A 162 -5.46 33.47 2.25
CA GLY A 162 -4.48 32.60 1.57
C GLY A 162 -4.91 32.21 0.15
N LEU A 163 -5.51 33.13 -0.60
CA LEU A 163 -5.97 32.92 -1.98
C LEU A 163 -4.88 32.34 -2.89
N GLU A 164 -3.75 33.03 -2.96
CA GLU A 164 -2.63 32.70 -3.82
C GLU A 164 -1.95 31.39 -3.41
N GLU A 165 -1.79 31.18 -2.10
CA GLU A 165 -1.24 29.94 -1.53
C GLU A 165 -2.07 28.72 -1.92
N LYS A 166 -3.40 28.79 -1.76
CA LYS A 166 -4.31 27.72 -2.17
C LYS A 166 -4.30 27.48 -3.67
N ALA A 167 -4.36 28.56 -4.47
CA ALA A 167 -4.33 28.45 -5.92
C ALA A 167 -3.03 27.80 -6.42
N LEU A 168 -1.88 28.24 -5.89
CA LEU A 168 -0.58 27.70 -6.25
C LEU A 168 -0.41 26.24 -5.80
N MET A 169 -0.86 25.89 -4.59
CA MET A 169 -0.85 24.51 -4.11
C MET A 169 -1.67 23.59 -5.01
N ASN A 170 -2.88 24.01 -5.37
CA ASN A 170 -3.76 23.22 -6.23
C ASN A 170 -3.12 23.02 -7.61
N ALA A 171 -2.65 24.10 -8.23
CA ALA A 171 -1.98 24.04 -9.53
C ALA A 171 -0.72 23.16 -9.50
N THR A 172 0.12 23.32 -8.48
CA THR A 172 1.33 22.51 -8.29
C THR A 172 0.96 21.03 -8.16
N SER A 173 -0.04 20.71 -7.33
CA SER A 173 -0.52 19.33 -7.13
C SER A 173 -1.02 18.71 -8.43
N PHE A 174 -1.77 19.46 -9.25
CA PHE A 174 -2.21 18.98 -10.56
C PHE A 174 -1.04 18.64 -11.49
N PHE A 175 -0.01 19.48 -11.55
CA PHE A 175 1.17 19.21 -12.38
C PHE A 175 2.03 18.04 -11.86
N ILE A 176 2.05 17.82 -10.55
CA ILE A 176 2.72 16.67 -9.92
C ILE A 176 2.00 15.37 -10.27
N LEU A 177 0.67 15.37 -10.25
CA LEU A 177 -0.16 14.16 -10.29
C LEU A 177 -0.71 13.83 -11.68
N ILE A 178 -0.77 14.78 -12.62
CA ILE A 178 -1.34 14.58 -13.95
C ILE A 178 -0.23 14.78 -14.99
N ASP A 179 0.36 13.70 -15.50
CA ASP A 179 1.64 13.78 -16.20
C ASP A 179 1.60 14.60 -17.50
N ASN A 180 0.49 14.54 -18.24
CA ASN A 180 0.35 15.19 -19.54
C ASN A 180 -0.35 16.55 -19.48
N VAL A 181 -0.78 17.05 -18.31
CA VAL A 181 -1.38 18.39 -18.22
C VAL A 181 -0.30 19.44 -18.40
N GLU A 182 -0.59 20.44 -19.22
CA GLU A 182 0.34 21.51 -19.62
C GLU A 182 -0.13 22.88 -19.13
N GLU A 183 -1.45 23.05 -18.97
CA GLU A 183 -2.08 24.29 -18.52
C GLU A 183 -3.12 24.02 -17.44
N ILE A 184 -3.09 24.81 -16.37
CA ILE A 184 -4.07 24.80 -15.29
C ILE A 184 -4.73 26.16 -15.22
N ASN A 185 -6.06 26.18 -15.21
CA ASN A 185 -6.85 27.37 -15.00
C ASN A 185 -7.67 27.23 -13.71
N ILE A 186 -7.55 28.20 -12.81
CA ILE A 186 -8.31 28.26 -11.55
C ILE A 186 -9.17 29.51 -11.58
N ASN A 187 -10.49 29.31 -11.50
CA ASN A 187 -11.48 30.38 -11.52
C ASN A 187 -12.20 30.42 -10.18
N ILE A 188 -12.20 31.56 -9.50
CA ILE A 188 -12.79 31.71 -8.18
C ILE A 188 -13.81 32.85 -8.24
N SER A 189 -15.09 32.49 -8.15
CA SER A 189 -16.23 33.41 -8.36
C SER A 189 -16.61 34.18 -7.09
N THR A 190 -15.64 34.81 -6.42
CA THR A 190 -15.84 35.74 -5.28
C THR A 190 -16.48 37.06 -5.75
N GLU A 191 -16.81 37.95 -4.82
CA GLU A 191 -17.36 39.28 -5.15
C GLU A 191 -16.48 40.07 -6.14
N VAL A 192 -15.17 39.95 -5.98
CA VAL A 192 -14.18 40.33 -6.99
C VAL A 192 -13.59 39.03 -7.56
N PRO A 193 -14.03 38.57 -8.75
CA PRO A 193 -13.60 37.30 -9.31
C PRO A 193 -12.08 37.24 -9.50
N GLN A 194 -11.50 36.09 -9.20
CA GLN A 194 -10.07 35.84 -9.33
C GLN A 194 -9.84 34.75 -10.37
N HIS A 195 -8.80 34.93 -11.19
CA HIS A 195 -8.43 34.00 -12.23
C HIS A 195 -6.91 33.80 -12.20
N PHE A 196 -6.49 32.54 -12.21
CA PHE A 196 -5.10 32.16 -12.27
C PHE A 196 -4.88 31.14 -13.37
N THR A 197 -3.89 31.41 -14.22
CA THR A 197 -3.40 30.47 -15.22
C THR A 197 -1.96 30.11 -14.90
N PHE A 198 -1.69 28.81 -14.80
CA PHE A 198 -0.35 28.29 -14.62
C PHE A 198 -0.02 27.38 -15.81
N ASN A 199 1.20 27.50 -16.32
CA ASN A 199 1.74 26.54 -17.28
C ASN A 199 2.80 25.67 -16.60
N ARG A 200 2.96 24.44 -17.09
CA ARG A 200 3.89 23.46 -16.52
C ARG A 200 5.31 24.01 -16.45
N LYS A 201 5.81 24.58 -17.56
CA LYS A 201 7.19 25.07 -17.66
C LYS A 201 7.51 26.10 -16.57
N GLN A 202 6.59 27.02 -16.34
CA GLN A 202 6.75 28.07 -15.34
C GLN A 202 6.88 27.50 -13.92
N LEU A 203 6.05 26.52 -13.56
CA LEU A 203 6.14 25.92 -12.23
C LEU A 203 7.35 24.98 -12.12
N ASP A 204 7.68 24.22 -13.17
CA ASP A 204 8.93 23.44 -13.22
C ASP A 204 10.15 24.36 -12.99
N ASP A 205 10.19 25.55 -13.62
CA ASP A 205 11.24 26.55 -13.42
C ASP A 205 11.23 27.13 -11.99
N PHE A 206 10.05 27.39 -11.42
CA PHE A 206 9.90 27.90 -10.05
C PHE A 206 10.41 26.90 -8.99
N TYR A 207 10.13 25.61 -9.17
CA TYR A 207 10.61 24.54 -8.28
C TYR A 207 12.02 24.05 -8.63
N GLY A 208 12.52 24.37 -9.83
CA GLY A 208 13.86 24.02 -10.30
C GLY A 208 13.98 22.59 -10.83
N ARG A 209 12.85 21.92 -11.10
CA ARG A 209 12.80 20.56 -11.65
C ARG A 209 11.42 20.23 -12.19
N ASP A 210 11.35 19.13 -12.95
CA ASP A 210 10.09 18.54 -13.40
C ASP A 210 9.23 18.09 -12.22
N LEU A 211 8.05 18.70 -12.08
CA LEU A 211 7.09 18.44 -11.01
C LEU A 211 6.63 16.98 -10.93
N ARG A 212 6.62 16.22 -12.03
CA ARG A 212 6.20 14.81 -12.05
C ARG A 212 7.08 13.91 -11.18
N GLN A 213 8.29 14.37 -10.87
CA GLN A 213 9.23 13.63 -10.02
C GLN A 213 8.74 13.57 -8.57
N TYR A 214 8.02 14.60 -8.10
CA TYR A 214 7.48 14.63 -6.74
C TYR A 214 6.35 13.63 -6.51
N GLY A 215 5.58 13.28 -7.55
CA GLY A 215 4.42 12.38 -7.42
C GLY A 215 4.79 10.93 -7.09
N LYS A 216 6.08 10.59 -7.12
CA LYS A 216 6.61 9.27 -6.76
C LYS A 216 7.21 9.23 -5.35
N ASP A 217 7.46 10.40 -4.76
CA ASP A 217 8.14 10.52 -3.47
C ASP A 217 7.46 11.62 -2.63
N PRO A 218 6.49 11.24 -1.78
CA PRO A 218 5.79 12.18 -0.91
C PRO A 218 6.70 12.91 0.09
N GLU A 219 7.86 12.35 0.46
CA GLU A 219 8.82 13.06 1.34
C GLU A 219 9.54 14.17 0.58
N LEU A 220 9.92 13.87 -0.66
CA LEU A 220 10.52 14.86 -1.56
C LEU A 220 9.51 15.96 -1.92
N TRP A 221 8.25 15.60 -2.16
CA TRP A 221 7.16 16.57 -2.30
C TRP A 221 7.12 17.48 -1.07
N LYS A 222 6.96 16.91 0.12
CA LYS A 222 6.86 17.71 1.35
C LYS A 222 8.05 18.66 1.52
N SER A 223 9.26 18.14 1.43
CA SER A 223 10.47 18.93 1.70
C SER A 223 10.70 20.04 0.66
N GLU A 224 10.68 19.74 -0.64
CA GLU A 224 11.06 20.72 -1.67
C GLU A 224 9.91 21.61 -2.12
N VAL A 225 8.68 21.09 -2.16
CA VAL A 225 7.51 21.86 -2.61
C VAL A 225 6.87 22.58 -1.42
N PHE A 226 6.59 21.88 -0.32
CA PHE A 226 5.90 22.50 0.80
C PHE A 226 6.87 23.28 1.70
N ASP A 227 7.79 22.59 2.39
CA ASP A 227 8.64 23.18 3.42
C ASP A 227 9.55 24.29 2.83
N HIS A 228 10.11 24.11 1.64
CA HIS A 228 11.04 25.06 1.02
C HIS A 228 10.38 26.16 0.14
N LYS A 229 9.13 26.01 -0.28
CA LYS A 229 8.49 26.95 -1.23
C LYS A 229 7.13 27.43 -0.78
N LEU A 230 6.15 26.55 -0.60
CA LEU A 230 4.78 26.95 -0.25
C LEU A 230 4.66 27.48 1.18
N ASN A 231 5.49 27.03 2.13
CA ASN A 231 5.50 27.55 3.50
C ASN A 231 6.25 28.90 3.65
N HIS A 232 6.51 29.59 2.53
CA HIS A 232 7.28 30.83 2.45
C HIS A 232 6.49 31.89 1.66
N PRO A 233 5.65 32.70 2.34
CA PRO A 233 4.77 33.67 1.68
C PRO A 233 5.50 34.62 0.74
N GLU A 234 6.74 35.01 1.06
CA GLU A 234 7.57 35.90 0.23
C GLU A 234 7.94 35.28 -1.13
N LYS A 235 8.04 33.95 -1.20
CA LYS A 235 8.33 33.22 -2.45
C LYS A 235 7.08 33.10 -3.31
N ILE A 236 5.93 32.92 -2.68
CA ILE A 236 4.62 32.92 -3.34
C ILE A 236 4.40 34.30 -3.95
N GLU A 237 4.46 35.37 -3.14
CA GLU A 237 4.25 36.75 -3.62
C GLU A 237 5.16 37.08 -4.81
N LYS A 238 6.46 36.74 -4.71
CA LYS A 238 7.41 36.94 -5.80
C LYS A 238 7.03 36.18 -7.08
N LEU A 239 6.48 34.97 -6.98
CA LEU A 239 6.00 34.24 -8.15
C LEU A 239 4.84 34.98 -8.81
N PHE A 240 3.85 35.45 -8.03
CA PHE A 240 2.69 36.16 -8.56
C PHE A 240 3.05 37.52 -9.16
N GLN A 241 4.00 38.25 -8.57
CA GLN A 241 4.53 39.49 -9.16
C GLN A 241 5.20 39.26 -10.53
N ASN A 242 5.87 38.12 -10.72
CA ASN A 242 6.50 37.79 -12.01
C ASN A 242 5.50 37.28 -13.07
N MET A 243 4.26 36.99 -12.68
CA MET A 243 3.19 36.55 -13.59
C MET A 243 2.39 37.72 -14.18
N GLN A 244 2.48 38.91 -13.57
CA GLN A 244 1.81 40.14 -14.00
C GLN A 244 2.61 40.88 -15.07
#